data_AF-A0AAX3PH48-F1
#
_entry.id   AF-A0AAX3PH48-F1
#
_cell.length_a   1.000
_cell.length_b   1.000
_cell.length_c   1.000
_cell.angle_alpha   90.00
_cell.angle_beta   90.00
_cell.angle_gamma   90.00
#
_symmetry.space_group_name_H-M   'P 1'
#
loop_
_entity.id
_entity.type
_entity.pdbx_description
1 polymer ?
#
loop_
_entity_poly.entity_id
_entity_poly.type
_entity_poly.pdbx_seq_one_letter_code
_entity_poly.pdbx_strand_id
1 'polypeptide(L)'
;MSYTKFNAEISKYLKNHQMIYVGTADESAQQTELRLSHYHQAKAVVFKLWVEQKKYKELISCAHGRWYPYEDFTLPLAQYFAAQQDLPYLKFLCEHEIRFRLEDTLKCLKRVKEYDVTLTNIQISEYLLHDFDSQKYHPIAELLKWRNQALLRLDAYIELLKDQSDIDYLNMIQQLREKLMNLTLKLADLKQIKFKI
;
A
#
# COMPACT_ATOMS: atom_id res chain seq x y z
N MET A 1 18.20 -9.22 -2.86
CA MET A 1 17.01 -8.51 -2.34
C MET A 1 15.92 -9.53 -1.99
N SER A 2 15.04 -9.24 -1.03
CA SER A 2 13.97 -10.16 -0.57
C SER A 2 13.02 -10.58 -1.71
N TYR A 3 12.67 -9.64 -2.60
CA TYR A 3 11.90 -9.90 -3.82
C TYR A 3 12.54 -10.97 -4.71
N THR A 4 13.85 -10.88 -4.95
CA THR A 4 14.59 -11.86 -5.76
C THR A 4 14.52 -13.26 -5.15
N LYS A 5 14.66 -13.37 -3.82
CA LYS A 5 14.54 -14.65 -3.10
C LYS A 5 13.12 -15.21 -3.22
N PHE A 6 12.11 -14.36 -3.07
CA PHE A 6 10.71 -14.77 -3.16
C PHE A 6 10.35 -15.29 -4.56
N ASN A 7 10.76 -14.56 -5.61
CA ASN A 7 10.56 -15.01 -6.99
C ASN A 7 11.36 -16.27 -7.36
N ALA A 8 12.54 -16.47 -6.76
CA ALA A 8 13.28 -17.71 -6.94
C ALA A 8 12.49 -18.92 -6.41
N GLU A 9 11.84 -18.78 -5.24
CA GLU A 9 10.97 -19.82 -4.69
C GLU A 9 9.70 -20.05 -5.54
N ILE A 10 9.09 -18.98 -6.06
CA ILE A 10 7.97 -19.10 -7.02
C ILE A 10 8.41 -19.88 -8.27
N SER A 11 9.57 -19.52 -8.82
CA SER A 11 10.12 -20.18 -10.01
C SER A 11 10.42 -21.66 -9.73
N LYS A 12 10.93 -21.99 -8.55
CA LYS A 12 11.17 -23.36 -8.10
C LYS A 12 9.86 -24.14 -7.96
N TYR A 13 8.83 -23.54 -7.36
CA TYR A 13 7.52 -24.15 -7.23
C TYR A 13 6.91 -24.48 -8.60
N LEU A 14 6.90 -23.51 -9.53
CA LEU A 14 6.36 -23.70 -10.88
C LEU A 14 7.06 -24.84 -11.62
N LYS A 15 8.40 -24.87 -11.58
CA LYS A 15 9.20 -25.94 -12.20
C LYS A 15 8.87 -27.32 -11.62
N ASN A 16 8.78 -27.43 -10.30
CA ASN A 16 8.50 -28.69 -9.62
C ASN A 16 7.09 -29.24 -9.94
N HIS A 17 6.14 -28.36 -10.26
CA HIS A 17 4.76 -28.73 -10.59
C HIS A 17 4.47 -28.73 -12.09
N GLN A 18 5.52 -28.66 -12.93
CA GLN A 18 5.40 -28.64 -14.41
C GLN A 18 4.46 -27.53 -14.93
N MET A 19 4.36 -26.42 -14.19
CA MET A 19 3.55 -25.27 -14.57
C MET A 19 4.33 -24.34 -15.52
N ILE A 20 3.59 -23.65 -16.38
CA ILE A 20 4.17 -22.66 -17.31
C ILE A 20 4.75 -21.50 -16.51
N TYR A 21 6.06 -21.25 -16.67
CA TYR A 21 6.79 -20.22 -15.92
C TYR A 21 7.57 -19.23 -16.79
N VAL A 22 7.67 -19.48 -18.09
CA VAL A 22 8.34 -18.61 -19.08
C VAL A 22 7.35 -18.26 -20.17
N GLY A 23 7.30 -16.99 -20.53
CA GLY A 23 6.55 -16.50 -21.70
C GLY A 23 7.48 -16.24 -22.87
N THR A 24 6.92 -16.26 -24.07
CA THR A 24 7.60 -15.92 -25.33
C THR A 24 6.96 -14.68 -25.95
N ALA A 25 7.68 -13.95 -26.81
CA ALA A 25 7.11 -12.78 -27.48
C ALA A 25 5.88 -13.14 -28.35
N ASP A 26 5.82 -14.37 -28.86
CA ASP A 26 4.77 -14.86 -29.76
C ASP A 26 3.66 -15.65 -29.05
N GLU A 27 3.56 -15.57 -27.71
CA GLU A 27 2.53 -16.30 -26.97
C GLU A 27 1.12 -15.75 -27.27
N SER A 28 0.13 -16.64 -27.41
CA SER A 28 -1.26 -16.23 -27.58
C SER A 28 -1.83 -15.63 -26.28
N ALA A 29 -2.90 -14.85 -26.37
CA ALA A 29 -3.57 -14.29 -25.20
C ALA A 29 -3.99 -15.38 -24.18
N GLN A 30 -4.46 -16.54 -24.65
CA GLN A 30 -4.82 -17.67 -23.79
C GLN A 30 -3.59 -18.27 -23.09
N GLN A 31 -2.44 -18.33 -23.77
CA GLN A 31 -1.19 -18.81 -23.18
C GLN A 31 -0.66 -17.83 -22.13
N THR A 32 -0.73 -16.52 -22.40
CA THR A 32 -0.40 -15.47 -21.42
C THR A 32 -1.28 -15.61 -20.18
N GLU A 33 -2.59 -15.73 -20.36
CA GLU A 33 -3.56 -15.84 -19.26
C GLU A 33 -3.29 -17.08 -18.40
N LEU A 34 -3.06 -18.23 -19.04
CA LEU A 34 -2.72 -19.47 -18.33
C LEU A 34 -1.39 -19.34 -17.55
N ARG A 35 -0.37 -18.71 -18.14
CA ARG A 35 0.91 -18.47 -17.49
C ARG A 35 0.78 -17.54 -16.28
N LEU A 36 0.01 -16.46 -16.41
CA LEU A 36 -0.27 -15.55 -15.30
C LEU A 36 -1.05 -16.26 -14.20
N SER A 37 -2.06 -17.07 -14.55
CA SER A 37 -2.82 -17.89 -13.60
C SER A 37 -1.89 -18.82 -12.79
N HIS A 38 -1.00 -19.56 -13.45
CA HIS A 38 0.01 -20.38 -12.77
C HIS A 38 0.91 -19.55 -11.85
N TYR A 39 1.39 -18.38 -12.31
CA TYR A 39 2.20 -17.49 -11.48
C TYR A 39 1.44 -17.02 -10.23
N HIS A 40 0.17 -16.62 -10.36
CA HIS A 40 -0.66 -16.20 -9.23
C HIS A 40 -0.87 -17.35 -8.23
N GLN A 41 -1.13 -18.57 -8.72
CA GLN A 41 -1.25 -19.76 -7.88
C GLN A 41 0.05 -20.03 -7.12
N ALA A 42 1.20 -20.07 -7.82
CA ALA A 42 2.49 -20.31 -7.21
C ALA A 42 2.88 -19.23 -6.19
N LYS A 43 2.63 -17.95 -6.51
CA LYS A 43 2.82 -16.81 -5.61
C LYS A 43 2.03 -17.00 -4.32
N ALA A 44 0.75 -17.37 -4.40
CA ALA A 44 -0.09 -17.59 -3.23
C ALA A 44 0.41 -18.73 -2.35
N VAL A 45 0.88 -19.84 -2.96
CA VAL A 45 1.45 -20.98 -2.22
C VAL A 45 2.76 -20.59 -1.52
N VAL A 46 3.68 -19.96 -2.24
CA VAL A 46 4.96 -19.53 -1.67
C VAL A 46 4.77 -18.47 -0.59
N PHE A 47 3.81 -17.55 -0.76
CA PHE A 47 3.44 -16.59 0.27
C PHE A 47 3.02 -17.28 1.56
N LYS A 48 2.07 -18.23 1.50
CA LYS A 48 1.62 -19.01 2.66
C LYS A 48 2.77 -19.76 3.32
N LEU A 49 3.61 -20.41 2.53
CA LEU A 49 4.79 -21.12 3.02
C LEU A 49 5.75 -20.19 3.79
N TRP A 50 5.98 -18.98 3.30
CA TRP A 50 6.84 -18.01 3.97
C TRP A 50 6.23 -17.45 5.25
N VAL A 51 4.91 -17.29 5.28
CA VAL A 51 4.16 -16.96 6.50
C VAL A 51 4.32 -18.06 7.55
N GLU A 52 4.11 -19.33 7.17
CA GLU A 52 4.30 -20.50 8.05
C GLU A 52 5.73 -20.62 8.57
N GLN A 53 6.72 -20.32 7.72
CA GLN A 53 8.14 -20.29 8.08
C GLN A 53 8.55 -19.04 8.88
N LYS A 54 7.61 -18.14 9.20
CA LYS A 54 7.85 -16.89 9.92
C LYS A 54 8.92 -15.99 9.26
N LYS A 55 9.01 -16.01 7.92
CA LYS A 55 9.90 -15.13 7.11
C LYS A 55 9.35 -13.70 7.01
N TYR A 56 8.94 -13.14 8.15
CA TYR A 56 8.21 -11.87 8.20
C TYR A 56 9.06 -10.69 7.74
N LYS A 57 10.37 -10.66 8.06
CA LYS A 57 11.27 -9.59 7.62
C LYS A 57 11.36 -9.53 6.09
N GLU A 58 11.47 -10.68 5.44
CA GLU A 58 11.54 -10.78 3.99
C GLU A 58 10.20 -10.46 3.32
N LEU A 59 9.08 -10.93 3.89
CA LEU A 59 7.74 -10.60 3.41
C LEU A 59 7.46 -9.09 3.52
N ILE A 60 7.76 -8.48 4.67
CA ILE A 60 7.61 -7.04 4.88
C ILE A 60 8.52 -6.26 3.91
N SER A 61 9.75 -6.71 3.70
CA SER A 61 10.66 -6.13 2.71
C SER A 61 10.11 -6.22 1.28
N CYS A 62 9.42 -7.30 0.91
CA CYS A 62 8.74 -7.39 -0.38
C CYS A 62 7.58 -6.39 -0.49
N ALA A 63 6.78 -6.25 0.58
CA ALA A 63 5.67 -5.30 0.65
C ALA A 63 6.14 -3.85 0.55
N HIS A 64 7.15 -3.45 1.33
CA HIS A 64 7.72 -2.10 1.29
C HIS A 64 8.42 -1.78 -0.02
N GLY A 65 8.96 -2.81 -0.70
CA GLY A 65 9.51 -2.68 -2.05
C GLY A 65 8.45 -2.42 -3.14
N ARG A 66 7.16 -2.59 -2.83
CA ARG A 66 6.02 -2.36 -3.74
C ARG A 66 6.10 -3.14 -5.06
N TRP A 67 6.76 -4.30 -5.03
CA TRP A 67 6.88 -5.19 -6.18
C TRP A 67 5.56 -5.87 -6.55
N TYR A 68 4.59 -5.85 -5.62
CA TYR A 68 3.28 -6.46 -5.78
C TYR A 68 2.18 -5.45 -5.47
N PRO A 69 0.99 -5.58 -6.09
CA PRO A 69 -0.17 -4.79 -5.71
C PRO A 69 -0.47 -4.93 -4.21
N TYR A 70 -1.02 -3.87 -3.62
CA TYR A 70 -1.26 -3.82 -2.19
C TYR A 70 -2.26 -4.90 -1.76
N GLU A 71 -3.34 -5.01 -2.53
CA GLU A 71 -4.47 -5.92 -2.35
C GLU A 71 -4.03 -7.39 -2.43
N ASP A 72 -3.00 -7.66 -3.23
CA ASP A 72 -2.48 -9.00 -3.53
C ASP A 72 -1.44 -9.51 -2.53
N PHE A 73 -0.84 -8.62 -1.74
CA PHE A 73 0.35 -8.97 -0.96
C PHE A 73 0.41 -8.29 0.40
N THR A 74 0.36 -6.96 0.43
CA THR A 74 0.50 -6.19 1.68
C THR A 74 -0.72 -6.35 2.56
N LEU A 75 -1.93 -6.27 1.98
CA LEU A 75 -3.18 -6.41 2.72
C LEU A 75 -3.34 -7.81 3.32
N PRO A 76 -3.15 -8.92 2.59
CA PRO A 76 -3.18 -10.27 3.17
C PRO A 76 -2.16 -10.46 4.31
N LEU A 77 -0.96 -9.89 4.18
CA LEU A 77 0.05 -9.95 5.24
C LEU A 77 -0.37 -9.16 6.48
N ALA A 78 -0.96 -7.98 6.30
CA ALA A 78 -1.47 -7.17 7.39
C ALA A 78 -2.66 -7.84 8.10
N GLN A 79 -3.58 -8.43 7.34
CA GLN A 79 -4.69 -9.24 7.87
C GLN A 79 -4.18 -10.42 8.69
N TYR A 80 -3.12 -11.10 8.23
CA TYR A 80 -2.48 -12.15 9.00
C TYR A 80 -1.94 -11.64 10.34
N PHE A 81 -1.16 -10.55 10.35
CA PHE A 81 -0.64 -10.00 11.61
C PHE A 81 -1.74 -9.53 12.56
N ALA A 82 -2.80 -8.90 12.03
CA ALA A 82 -3.96 -8.50 12.82
C ALA A 82 -4.66 -9.72 13.46
N ALA A 83 -4.88 -10.79 12.69
CA ALA A 83 -5.48 -12.03 13.17
C ALA A 83 -4.61 -12.76 14.21
N GLN A 84 -3.29 -12.61 14.12
CA GLN A 84 -2.34 -13.12 15.13
C GLN A 84 -2.17 -12.19 16.33
N GLN A 85 -2.87 -11.04 16.37
CA GLN A 85 -2.70 -9.97 17.37
C GLN A 85 -1.24 -9.48 17.47
N ASP A 86 -0.50 -9.54 16.36
CA ASP A 86 0.90 -9.16 16.28
C ASP A 86 1.04 -7.68 15.90
N LEU A 87 0.64 -6.83 16.85
CA LEU A 87 0.60 -5.38 16.68
C LEU A 87 1.95 -4.78 16.26
N PRO A 88 3.12 -5.20 16.79
CA PRO A 88 4.41 -4.66 16.34
C PRO A 88 4.68 -4.88 14.85
N TYR A 89 4.45 -6.08 14.32
CA TYR A 89 4.66 -6.33 12.88
C TYR A 89 3.59 -5.64 12.02
N LEU A 90 2.35 -5.59 12.48
CA LEU A 90 1.28 -4.86 11.82
C LEU A 90 1.63 -3.36 11.72
N LYS A 91 2.04 -2.73 12.82
CA LYS A 91 2.52 -1.35 12.87
C LYS A 91 3.66 -1.15 11.89
N PHE A 92 4.72 -1.95 11.98
CA PHE A 92 5.89 -1.78 11.12
C PHE A 92 5.57 -1.94 9.62
N LEU A 93 4.68 -2.87 9.25
CA LEU A 93 4.22 -3.06 7.88
C LEU A 93 3.43 -1.86 7.37
N CYS A 94 2.37 -1.47 8.08
CA CYS A 94 1.39 -0.48 7.64
C CYS A 94 1.90 0.96 7.75
N GLU A 95 2.64 1.28 8.81
CA GLU A 95 3.15 2.64 9.07
C GLU A 95 4.06 3.15 7.95
N HIS A 96 4.90 2.29 7.38
CA HIS A 96 5.78 2.66 6.26
C HIS A 96 4.97 3.11 5.04
N GLU A 97 3.96 2.32 4.64
CA GLU A 97 3.16 2.63 3.46
C GLU A 97 2.29 3.88 3.68
N ILE A 98 1.64 3.98 4.84
CA ILE A 98 0.83 5.15 5.21
C ILE A 98 1.69 6.40 5.20
N ARG A 99 2.86 6.37 5.87
CA ARG A 99 3.73 7.54 5.94
C ARG A 99 4.12 8.04 4.57
N PHE A 100 4.53 7.15 3.67
CA PHE A 100 4.92 7.54 2.32
C PHE A 100 3.77 8.24 1.57
N ARG A 101 2.53 7.70 1.66
CA ARG A 101 1.36 8.31 1.02
C ARG A 101 1.01 9.68 1.63
N LEU A 102 1.16 9.83 2.94
CA LEU A 102 0.96 11.10 3.62
C LEU A 102 2.02 12.14 3.21
N GLU A 103 3.29 11.74 3.13
CA GLU A 103 4.38 12.61 2.67
C GLU A 103 4.16 13.07 1.22
N ASP A 104 3.74 12.18 0.32
CA ASP A 104 3.41 12.56 -1.06
C ASP A 104 2.21 13.50 -1.13
N THR A 105 1.17 13.27 -0.32
CA THR A 105 0.03 14.18 -0.25
C THR A 105 0.46 15.57 0.23
N LEU A 106 1.32 15.66 1.24
CA LEU A 106 1.86 16.94 1.73
C LEU A 106 2.69 17.67 0.68
N LYS A 107 3.52 16.94 -0.09
CA LYS A 107 4.27 17.53 -1.22
C LYS A 107 3.34 18.08 -2.29
N CYS A 108 2.26 17.37 -2.61
CA CYS A 108 1.27 17.84 -3.59
C CYS A 108 0.51 19.06 -3.06
N LEU A 109 0.14 19.08 -1.78
CA LEU A 109 -0.54 20.21 -1.15
C LEU A 109 0.34 21.46 -1.22
N LYS A 110 1.65 21.32 -0.95
CA LYS A 110 2.62 22.40 -1.13
C LYS A 110 2.59 22.95 -2.57
N ARG A 111 2.66 22.07 -3.59
CA ARG A 111 2.58 22.48 -5.01
C ARG A 111 1.28 23.20 -5.35
N VAL A 112 0.15 22.77 -4.82
CA VAL A 112 -1.14 23.45 -5.01
C VAL A 112 -1.11 24.86 -4.44
N LYS A 113 -0.54 25.06 -3.24
CA LYS A 113 -0.42 26.39 -2.63
C LYS A 113 0.60 27.28 -3.35
N GLU A 114 1.62 26.70 -3.98
CA GLU A 114 2.55 27.43 -4.86
C GLU A 114 1.89 27.82 -6.19
N TYR A 115 0.97 27.00 -6.70
CA TYR A 115 0.19 27.27 -7.90
C TYR A 115 -0.85 28.38 -7.68
N ASP A 116 -1.58 28.32 -6.56
CA ASP A 116 -2.51 29.37 -6.14
C ASP A 116 -2.55 29.48 -4.60
N VAL A 117 -2.03 30.59 -4.10
CA VAL A 117 -1.95 30.90 -2.67
C VAL A 117 -3.31 31.27 -2.06
N THR A 118 -4.27 31.67 -2.88
CA THR A 118 -5.60 32.13 -2.43
C THR A 118 -6.55 30.97 -2.14
N LEU A 119 -6.29 29.80 -2.74
CA LEU A 119 -7.10 28.60 -2.53
C LEU A 119 -7.08 28.16 -1.08
N THR A 120 -8.25 28.12 -0.45
CA THR A 120 -8.45 27.55 0.87
C THR A 120 -8.54 26.01 0.81
N ASN A 121 -8.32 25.34 1.95
CA ASN A 121 -8.43 23.88 2.01
C ASN A 121 -9.84 23.36 1.73
N ILE A 122 -10.86 24.16 2.05
CA ILE A 122 -12.27 23.84 1.78
C ILE A 122 -12.48 23.83 0.26
N GLN A 123 -12.12 24.93 -0.43
CA GLN A 123 -12.21 25.02 -1.88
C GLN A 123 -11.47 23.88 -2.58
N ILE A 124 -10.25 23.56 -2.14
CA ILE A 124 -9.47 22.43 -2.70
C ILE A 124 -10.22 21.09 -2.53
N SER A 125 -10.91 20.90 -1.41
CA SER A 125 -11.63 19.64 -1.12
C SER A 125 -12.95 19.50 -1.85
N GLU A 126 -13.53 20.60 -2.34
CA GLU A 126 -14.79 20.62 -3.09
C GLU A 126 -14.59 20.27 -4.57
N TYR A 127 -13.37 20.37 -5.11
CA TYR A 127 -13.06 19.93 -6.47
C TYR A 127 -13.31 18.44 -6.65
N LEU A 128 -13.95 18.09 -7.76
CA LEU A 128 -14.18 16.70 -8.13
C LEU A 128 -13.13 16.27 -9.16
N LEU A 129 -12.65 15.03 -9.06
CA LEU A 129 -11.60 14.51 -9.95
C LEU A 129 -12.00 14.52 -11.44
N HIS A 130 -13.30 14.52 -11.75
CA HIS A 130 -13.81 14.57 -13.12
C HIS A 130 -13.84 15.99 -13.71
N ASP A 131 -13.55 17.02 -12.92
CA ASP A 131 -13.47 18.41 -13.39
C ASP A 131 -12.17 18.68 -14.17
N PHE A 132 -11.26 17.71 -14.21
CA PHE A 132 -9.94 17.84 -14.82
C PHE A 132 -9.82 16.99 -16.09
N ASP A 133 -9.22 17.59 -17.12
CA ASP A 133 -8.79 16.88 -18.32
C ASP A 133 -7.72 15.84 -17.94
N SER A 134 -8.07 14.55 -18.05
CA SER A 134 -7.18 13.44 -17.68
C SER A 134 -5.91 13.35 -18.52
N GLN A 135 -5.87 14.02 -19.68
CA GLN A 135 -4.69 14.09 -20.54
C GLN A 135 -3.73 15.22 -20.15
N LYS A 136 -4.14 16.11 -19.22
CA LYS A 136 -3.33 17.25 -18.79
C LYS A 136 -3.04 17.20 -17.30
N TYR A 137 -1.81 17.58 -16.95
CA TYR A 137 -1.43 17.70 -15.56
C TYR A 137 -2.17 18.87 -14.88
N HIS A 138 -2.76 18.61 -13.72
CA HIS A 138 -3.35 19.62 -12.86
C HIS A 138 -2.93 19.40 -11.40
N PRO A 139 -2.31 20.38 -10.70
CA PRO A 139 -1.81 20.20 -9.33
C PRO A 139 -2.87 19.72 -8.33
N ILE A 140 -4.11 20.24 -8.44
CA ILE A 140 -5.22 19.84 -7.57
C ILE A 140 -5.64 18.38 -7.85
N ALA A 141 -5.70 17.97 -9.12
CA ALA A 141 -6.05 16.59 -9.48
C ALA A 141 -5.03 15.60 -8.92
N GLU A 142 -3.74 15.94 -9.00
CA GLU A 142 -2.66 15.15 -8.42
C GLU A 142 -2.81 15.04 -6.89
N LEU A 143 -3.04 16.17 -6.20
CA LEU A 143 -3.29 16.20 -4.76
C LEU A 143 -4.46 15.30 -4.36
N LEU A 144 -5.60 15.41 -5.05
CA LEU A 144 -6.80 14.62 -4.77
C LEU A 144 -6.55 13.12 -4.97
N LYS A 145 -5.80 12.73 -6.02
CA LYS A 145 -5.39 11.35 -6.25
C LYS A 145 -4.58 10.80 -5.06
N TRP A 146 -3.53 11.51 -4.64
CA TRP A 146 -2.68 11.04 -3.54
C TRP A 146 -3.40 11.05 -2.19
N ARG A 147 -4.21 12.08 -1.92
CA ARG A 147 -5.09 12.14 -0.75
C ARG A 147 -6.01 10.94 -0.68
N ASN A 148 -6.68 10.60 -1.79
CA ASN A 148 -7.59 9.45 -1.84
C ASN A 148 -6.84 8.14 -1.54
N GLN A 149 -5.67 7.93 -2.15
CA GLN A 149 -4.85 6.76 -1.86
C GLN A 149 -4.41 6.70 -0.40
N ALA A 150 -4.04 7.82 0.21
CA ALA A 150 -3.66 7.88 1.62
C ALA A 150 -4.86 7.59 2.54
N LEU A 151 -6.05 8.13 2.23
CA LEU A 151 -7.28 7.84 2.96
C LEU A 151 -7.64 6.36 2.91
N LEU A 152 -7.61 5.74 1.73
CA LEU A 152 -7.86 4.30 1.58
C LEU A 152 -6.90 3.43 2.42
N ARG A 153 -5.62 3.83 2.54
CA ARG A 153 -4.64 3.11 3.37
C ARG A 153 -4.91 3.30 4.86
N LEU A 154 -5.31 4.50 5.28
CA LEU A 154 -5.70 4.77 6.67
C LEU A 154 -7.00 4.04 7.04
N ASP A 155 -8.00 4.05 6.17
CA ASP A 155 -9.27 3.33 6.34
C ASP A 155 -9.03 1.84 6.53
N ALA A 156 -8.30 1.21 5.60
CA ALA A 156 -7.95 -0.21 5.70
C ALA A 156 -7.20 -0.52 7.01
N TYR A 157 -6.31 0.38 7.45
CA TYR A 157 -5.56 0.17 8.68
C TYR A 157 -6.40 0.32 9.94
N ILE A 158 -7.31 1.30 9.97
CA ILE A 158 -8.28 1.48 11.05
C ILE A 158 -9.11 0.21 11.24
N GLU A 159 -9.58 -0.40 10.14
CA GLU A 159 -10.32 -1.67 10.22
C GLU A 159 -9.47 -2.80 10.82
N LEU A 160 -8.19 -2.92 10.43
CA LEU A 160 -7.27 -3.92 10.99
C LEU A 160 -6.96 -3.70 12.48
N LEU A 161 -7.10 -2.46 12.97
CA LEU A 161 -6.81 -2.08 14.34
C LEU A 161 -8.02 -2.24 15.29
N LYS A 162 -9.25 -2.38 14.79
CA LYS A 162 -10.47 -2.43 15.64
C LYS A 162 -10.44 -3.54 16.67
N ASP A 163 -9.88 -4.69 16.31
CA ASP A 163 -9.80 -5.87 17.18
C ASP A 163 -8.52 -5.90 18.01
N GLN A 164 -7.71 -4.83 17.98
CA GLN A 164 -6.46 -4.72 18.73
C GLN A 164 -6.69 -4.05 20.09
N SER A 165 -5.85 -4.35 21.07
CA SER A 165 -5.98 -3.84 22.44
C SER A 165 -5.50 -2.40 22.64
N ASP A 166 -4.93 -1.76 21.62
CA ASP A 166 -4.29 -0.44 21.69
C ASP A 166 -5.24 0.67 21.17
N ILE A 167 -6.23 1.02 21.99
CA ILE A 167 -7.27 2.02 21.68
C ILE A 167 -6.67 3.41 21.46
N ASP A 168 -5.65 3.79 22.24
CA ASP A 168 -4.98 5.08 22.10
C ASP A 168 -4.30 5.21 20.73
N TYR A 169 -3.67 4.13 20.26
CA TYR A 169 -3.08 4.11 18.94
C TYR A 169 -4.12 4.15 17.82
N LEU A 170 -5.24 3.41 17.95
CA LEU A 170 -6.35 3.50 17.00
C LEU A 170 -6.89 4.95 16.90
N ASN A 171 -7.11 5.61 18.03
CA ASN A 171 -7.55 7.01 18.09
C ASN A 171 -6.54 7.94 17.39
N MET A 172 -5.24 7.71 17.59
CA MET A 172 -4.20 8.48 16.92
C MET A 172 -4.26 8.32 15.38
N ILE A 173 -4.45 7.10 14.87
CA ILE A 173 -4.60 6.87 13.42
C ILE A 173 -5.88 7.51 12.88
N GLN A 174 -6.99 7.45 13.62
CA GLN A 174 -8.24 8.12 13.26
C GLN A 174 -8.07 9.65 13.19
N GLN A 175 -7.36 10.26 14.15
CA GLN A 175 -7.05 11.69 14.11
C GLN A 175 -6.18 12.07 12.88
N LEU A 176 -5.22 11.23 12.49
CA LEU A 176 -4.44 11.46 11.27
C LEU A 176 -5.33 11.41 10.01
N ARG A 177 -6.27 10.48 9.96
CA ARG A 177 -7.26 10.38 8.89
C ARG A 177 -8.15 11.61 8.81
N GLU A 178 -8.67 12.10 9.93
CA GLU A 178 -9.47 13.33 9.97
C GLU A 178 -8.67 14.56 9.52
N LYS A 179 -7.43 14.70 9.99
CA LYS A 179 -6.52 15.78 9.56
C LYS A 179 -6.24 15.72 8.05
N LEU A 180 -6.04 14.53 7.50
CA LEU A 180 -5.86 14.34 6.06
C LEU A 180 -7.12 14.71 5.27
N MET A 181 -8.29 14.28 5.75
CA MET A 181 -9.58 14.59 5.13
C MET A 181 -9.82 16.11 5.07
N ASN A 182 -9.40 16.84 6.10
CA ASN A 182 -9.56 18.29 6.15
C ASN A 182 -8.35 19.07 5.56
N LEU A 183 -7.37 18.37 5.00
CA LEU A 183 -6.10 18.95 4.50
C LEU A 183 -5.35 19.79 5.55
N THR A 184 -5.56 19.52 6.85
CA THR A 184 -4.90 20.21 7.97
C THR A 184 -3.67 19.47 8.51
N LEU A 185 -3.38 18.29 7.94
CA LEU A 185 -2.21 17.47 8.25
C LEU A 185 -0.90 18.27 8.06
N LYS A 186 0.04 18.10 8.98
CA LYS A 186 1.37 18.70 8.96
C LYS A 186 2.45 17.62 9.04
N LEU A 187 3.66 17.98 8.59
CA LEU A 187 4.83 17.10 8.72
C LEU A 187 5.12 16.69 10.18
N ALA A 188 4.80 17.56 11.15
CA ALA A 188 4.94 17.26 12.57
C ALA A 188 4.02 16.14 13.05
N ASP A 189 2.82 16.00 12.46
CA ASP A 189 1.87 14.94 12.82
C ASP A 189 2.43 13.55 12.48
N LEU A 190 3.25 13.46 11.42
CA LEU A 190 3.88 12.22 10.97
C LEU A 190 4.97 11.71 11.91
N LYS A 191 5.38 12.47 12.94
CA LYS A 191 6.33 11.99 13.97
C LYS A 191 5.76 10.84 14.79
N GLN A 192 4.43 10.69 14.80
CA GLN A 192 3.72 9.62 15.50
C GLN A 192 3.81 8.28 14.77
N ILE A 193 4.05 8.29 13.46
CA ILE A 193 4.24 7.12 12.62
C ILE A 193 5.76 6.88 12.46
N LYS A 194 6.30 5.95 13.25
CA LYS A 194 7.71 5.60 13.29
C LYS A 194 7.85 4.17 12.78
N PHE A 195 8.10 4.04 11.49
CA PHE A 195 8.43 2.79 10.78
C PHE A 195 9.79 2.22 11.22
N LYS A 196 9.99 2.00 12.52
CA LYS A 196 11.21 1.43 13.11
C LYS A 196 10.84 0.20 13.93
N ILE A 197 11.61 -0.88 13.73
CA ILE A 197 11.72 -2.01 14.66
C ILE A 197 12.72 -1.61 15.75
#